data_AF-A0A0K6FVZ6-F1
#
_entry.id   AF-A0A0K6FVZ6-F1
#
_cell.length_a   1.000
_cell.length_b   1.000
_cell.length_c   1.000
_cell.angle_alpha   90.00
_cell.angle_beta   90.00
_cell.angle_gamma   90.00
#
_symmetry.space_group_name_H-M   'P 1'
#
loop_
_entity.id
_entity.type
_entity.pdbx_description
1 polymer ?
#
loop_
_entity_poly.entity_id
_entity_poly.type
_entity_poly.pdbx_seq_one_letter_code
_entity_poly.pdbx_strand_id
1 'polypeptide(L)'
;MIGLTAVVALLAAPAVFAHPVEHSHVEARSLGARWFHEADHPISRLFTRQSNSTNGTVSAGSPGSPNWAKQYPTASKLTANDLKPEWKTLLDNAVSSGQIPANCPVSKQSGGGAPTYSNSTGKMDPGKQPICSSSSQCRGDDQVYDMPDGLVGISFDDGPLPPSPTLYDFLKQNNVQATHFYIGQNVIQYYKFAQQAFTNGDDLAVHTWTHPYMTTLSNEIVMAELAWTMQAISDISGGRVPRFWRPPYGDSDNRVRAIAKLLGLTTVIWNDDTNDWAITENPPTQTVSGATSVLKKAYAGPKSPGLCILEHELSTQSVNIFIDNFPLIAQNGWTAKSIAGALGATFYQNSADNTSPVTTVSVGQPVPTLAASTSTASNSTSGGHSSGGTNGGTSSGSSNSSSEPSHSGALTTAAWPAWLSLAVMVPMSIVLF
;
A
#
# COMPACT_ATOMS: atom_id res chain seq x y z
N MET A 1 44.22 45.99 -68.43
CA MET A 1 44.52 45.76 -66.99
C MET A 1 43.20 45.66 -66.26
N ILE A 2 42.69 44.44 -66.09
CA ILE A 2 41.49 44.15 -65.30
C ILE A 2 41.89 42.99 -64.40
N GLY A 3 42.16 43.30 -63.13
CA GLY A 3 42.56 42.34 -62.11
C GLY A 3 41.34 41.72 -61.47
N LEU A 4 41.20 40.40 -61.61
CA LEU A 4 40.18 39.59 -60.95
C LEU A 4 40.70 39.25 -59.55
N THR A 5 40.13 39.84 -58.50
CA THR A 5 40.44 39.48 -57.11
C THR A 5 39.34 38.54 -56.61
N ALA A 6 39.68 37.27 -56.44
CA ALA A 6 38.81 36.27 -55.85
C ALA A 6 38.79 36.44 -54.32
N VAL A 7 37.62 36.73 -53.76
CA VAL A 7 37.37 36.69 -52.32
C VAL A 7 36.78 35.32 -51.99
N VAL A 8 37.59 34.46 -51.37
CA VAL A 8 37.15 33.20 -50.79
C VAL A 8 36.49 33.52 -49.44
N ALA A 9 35.17 33.43 -49.38
CA ALA A 9 34.43 33.51 -48.12
C ALA A 9 34.51 32.15 -47.40
N LEU A 10 35.33 32.08 -46.34
CA LEU A 10 35.33 30.97 -45.40
C LEU A 10 34.09 31.10 -44.50
N LEU A 11 33.03 30.33 -44.77
CA LEU A 11 31.90 30.18 -43.85
C LEU A 11 32.28 29.17 -42.77
N ALA A 12 32.61 29.69 -41.59
CA ALA A 12 32.79 28.89 -40.38
C ALA A 12 31.44 28.30 -39.93
N ALA A 13 31.37 26.97 -39.81
CA ALA A 13 30.25 26.29 -39.16
C ALA A 13 30.23 26.66 -37.66
N PRO A 14 29.05 26.92 -37.06
CA PRO A 14 28.98 27.13 -35.62
C PRO A 14 29.24 25.80 -34.92
N ALA A 15 30.30 25.77 -34.11
CA ALA A 15 30.55 24.69 -33.17
C ALA A 15 29.36 24.60 -32.21
N VAL A 16 28.63 23.48 -32.28
CA VAL A 16 27.68 23.09 -31.25
C VAL A 16 28.51 22.79 -30.00
N PHE A 17 28.53 23.73 -29.06
CA PHE A 17 28.99 23.46 -27.71
C PHE A 17 28.01 22.46 -27.12
N ALA A 18 28.42 21.19 -27.06
CA ALA A 18 27.82 20.21 -26.17
C ALA A 18 28.05 20.72 -24.75
N HIS A 19 27.04 21.37 -24.16
CA HIS A 19 27.00 21.55 -22.72
C HIS A 19 26.99 20.14 -22.11
N PRO A 20 27.95 19.80 -21.23
CA PRO A 20 27.81 18.59 -20.45
C PRO A 20 26.54 18.76 -19.63
N VAL A 21 25.55 17.90 -19.88
CA VAL A 21 24.44 17.71 -18.96
C VAL A 21 25.10 17.25 -17.67
N GLU A 22 25.15 18.14 -16.68
CA GLU A 22 25.56 17.82 -15.34
C GLU A 22 24.51 16.87 -14.78
N HIS A 23 24.74 15.57 -14.98
CA HIS A 23 23.96 14.55 -14.31
C HIS A 23 24.31 14.67 -12.83
N SER A 24 23.44 15.31 -12.05
CA SER A 24 23.50 15.16 -10.61
C SER A 24 23.31 13.67 -10.33
N HIS A 25 24.40 12.99 -10.00
CA HIS A 25 24.30 11.72 -9.33
C HIS A 25 23.64 12.00 -8.00
N VAL A 26 22.31 11.83 -7.93
CA VAL A 26 21.68 11.54 -6.65
C VAL A 26 22.31 10.20 -6.25
N GLU A 27 23.37 10.27 -5.44
CA GLU A 27 23.94 9.09 -4.80
C GLU A 27 22.77 8.26 -4.29
N ALA A 28 22.75 6.97 -4.64
CA ALA A 28 21.86 6.03 -4.01
C ALA A 28 22.11 6.14 -2.50
N ARG A 29 21.21 6.82 -1.79
CA ARG A 29 21.36 7.08 -0.36
C ARG A 29 21.43 5.72 0.32
N SER A 30 22.63 5.36 0.77
CA SER A 30 22.84 4.08 1.41
C SER A 30 22.00 4.03 2.69
N LEU A 31 21.43 2.87 2.95
CA LEU A 31 20.66 2.60 4.15
C LEU A 31 21.61 2.79 5.35
N GLY A 32 21.35 3.81 6.20
CA GLY A 32 22.28 4.23 7.25
C GLY A 32 22.61 3.14 8.27
N ALA A 33 23.76 3.22 8.95
CA ALA A 33 24.29 2.16 9.81
C ALA A 33 23.48 1.84 11.10
N ARG A 34 22.48 2.65 11.47
CA ARG A 34 21.61 2.46 12.66
C ARG A 34 20.16 2.20 12.25
N TRP A 35 20.00 1.16 11.45
CA TRP A 35 18.80 0.74 10.72
C TRP A 35 17.89 -0.22 11.51
N PHE A 36 18.12 -0.37 12.81
CA PHE A 36 17.49 -1.43 13.61
C PHE A 36 16.78 -0.83 14.83
N HIS A 37 15.60 -1.34 15.12
CA HIS A 37 14.87 -1.08 16.36
C HIS A 37 15.62 -1.69 17.54
N GLU A 38 15.71 -0.99 18.67
CA GLU A 38 16.19 -1.61 19.90
C GLU A 38 15.37 -2.88 20.25
N ALA A 39 16.02 -3.87 20.86
CA ALA A 39 15.44 -5.21 21.10
C ALA A 39 14.22 -5.19 22.06
N ASP A 40 14.00 -4.10 22.79
CA ASP A 40 12.90 -3.89 23.72
C ASP A 40 11.62 -3.33 23.06
N HIS A 41 11.67 -2.97 21.77
CA HIS A 41 10.61 -2.29 21.03
C HIS A 41 9.34 -3.17 20.79
N PRO A 42 8.11 -2.66 21.00
CA PRO A 42 6.87 -3.43 20.76
C PRO A 42 6.67 -3.96 19.32
N ILE A 43 6.93 -3.15 18.27
CA ILE A 43 7.06 -3.66 16.89
C ILE A 43 8.19 -4.67 16.73
N SER A 44 9.37 -4.50 17.33
CA SER A 44 10.45 -5.49 17.15
C SER A 44 10.02 -6.85 17.73
N ARG A 45 9.23 -6.88 18.81
CA ARG A 45 8.64 -8.13 19.32
C ARG A 45 7.75 -8.87 18.31
N LEU A 46 7.14 -8.18 17.35
CA LEU A 46 6.28 -8.79 16.32
C LEU A 46 6.99 -8.91 14.97
N PHE A 47 7.88 -7.98 14.63
CA PHE A 47 8.55 -7.86 13.34
C PHE A 47 10.05 -7.60 13.54
N THR A 48 10.70 -8.43 14.35
CA THR A 48 12.17 -8.45 14.43
C THR A 48 12.70 -8.87 13.08
N ARG A 49 13.72 -8.18 12.55
CA ARG A 49 14.61 -8.83 11.59
C ARG A 49 15.10 -10.09 12.28
N GLN A 50 14.76 -11.27 11.78
CA GLN A 50 14.97 -12.49 12.57
C GLN A 50 16.48 -12.61 12.85
N SER A 51 16.89 -12.39 14.09
CA SER A 51 18.31 -12.35 14.44
C SER A 51 18.64 -13.43 15.45
N ASN A 52 19.63 -14.24 15.09
CA ASN A 52 20.60 -14.93 15.92
C ASN A 52 20.06 -15.76 17.10
N SER A 53 20.08 -17.08 16.91
CA SER A 53 20.38 -18.03 17.97
C SER A 53 21.50 -17.48 18.86
N THR A 54 21.28 -17.52 20.17
CA THR A 54 22.18 -17.09 21.26
C THR A 54 23.44 -17.96 21.39
N ASN A 55 23.95 -18.55 20.31
CA ASN A 55 25.03 -19.54 20.39
C ASN A 55 26.03 -19.57 19.21
N GLY A 56 26.29 -18.41 18.60
CA GLY A 56 27.40 -18.25 17.65
C GLY A 56 27.15 -18.85 16.26
N THR A 57 27.40 -18.04 15.24
CA THR A 57 27.47 -18.42 13.81
C THR A 57 26.20 -18.90 13.11
N VAL A 58 25.23 -18.00 12.88
CA VAL A 58 24.66 -17.71 11.54
C VAL A 58 24.09 -16.28 11.58
N SER A 59 24.68 -15.35 10.81
CA SER A 59 24.03 -14.05 10.56
C SER A 59 22.77 -14.27 9.73
N ALA A 60 21.65 -13.65 10.12
CA ALA A 60 20.40 -13.56 9.35
C ALA A 60 20.64 -13.19 7.88
N GLY A 61 21.80 -12.60 7.58
CA GLY A 61 22.24 -12.26 6.24
C GLY A 61 21.54 -10.99 5.76
N SER A 62 22.21 -10.25 4.89
CA SER A 62 21.58 -9.09 4.24
C SER A 62 20.40 -9.55 3.37
N PRO A 63 19.39 -8.69 3.15
CA PRO A 63 18.37 -8.94 2.13
C PRO A 63 18.97 -9.48 0.83
N GLY A 64 18.37 -10.55 0.30
CA GLY A 64 18.86 -11.27 -0.88
C GLY A 64 19.91 -12.34 -0.62
N SER A 65 20.43 -12.51 0.60
CA SER A 65 21.32 -13.63 0.92
C SER A 65 20.53 -14.94 1.11
N PRO A 66 21.15 -16.12 0.87
CA PRO A 66 20.49 -17.41 1.12
C PRO A 66 20.02 -17.57 2.57
N ASN A 67 20.75 -17.03 3.54
CA ASN A 67 20.36 -17.09 4.96
C ASN A 67 19.14 -16.23 5.26
N TRP A 68 18.98 -15.10 4.55
CA TRP A 68 17.80 -14.26 4.66
C TRP A 68 16.59 -14.97 4.05
N ALA A 69 16.70 -15.50 2.83
CA ALA A 69 15.56 -16.16 2.17
C ALA A 69 15.06 -17.40 2.93
N LYS A 70 15.95 -18.17 3.56
CA LYS A 70 15.60 -19.38 4.35
C LYS A 70 14.73 -19.11 5.59
N GLN A 71 14.60 -17.85 6.00
CA GLN A 71 13.80 -17.44 7.16
C GLN A 71 12.29 -17.35 6.87
N TYR A 72 11.91 -17.47 5.60
CA TYR A 72 10.55 -17.24 5.13
C TYR A 72 9.91 -18.53 4.60
N PRO A 73 8.58 -18.71 4.77
CA PRO A 73 7.89 -19.87 4.23
C PRO A 73 7.96 -19.91 2.70
N THR A 74 8.36 -21.06 2.15
CA THR A 74 8.46 -21.29 0.71
C THR A 74 7.27 -22.07 0.14
N ALA A 75 6.36 -22.54 0.99
CA ALA A 75 5.18 -23.26 0.57
C ALA A 75 4.25 -22.36 -0.24
N SER A 76 3.62 -22.93 -1.28
CA SER A 76 2.60 -22.23 -2.07
C SER A 76 1.29 -21.99 -1.33
N LYS A 77 1.12 -22.59 -0.15
CA LYS A 77 0.02 -22.35 0.78
C LYS A 77 0.55 -22.41 2.20
N LEU A 78 0.19 -21.40 3.00
CA LEU A 78 0.50 -21.41 4.42
C LEU A 78 -0.46 -22.31 5.20
N THR A 79 0.03 -22.81 6.32
CA THR A 79 -0.71 -23.56 7.33
C THR A 79 -0.63 -22.85 8.67
N ALA A 80 -1.43 -23.28 9.65
CA ALA A 80 -1.36 -22.74 11.00
C ALA A 80 0.03 -22.93 11.66
N ASN A 81 0.84 -23.89 11.20
CA ASN A 81 2.20 -24.12 11.71
C ASN A 81 3.20 -23.05 11.23
N ASP A 82 2.87 -22.33 10.17
CA ASP A 82 3.69 -21.23 9.65
C ASP A 82 3.47 -19.93 10.44
N LEU A 83 2.50 -19.89 11.36
CA LEU A 83 2.25 -18.73 12.21
C LEU A 83 3.23 -18.68 13.38
N LYS A 84 4.00 -17.60 13.50
CA LYS A 84 4.93 -17.41 14.62
C LYS A 84 4.22 -17.31 15.97
N PRO A 85 4.83 -17.79 17.08
CA PRO A 85 4.21 -17.78 18.41
C PRO A 85 3.72 -16.41 18.91
N GLU A 86 4.47 -15.34 18.63
CA GLU A 86 4.13 -13.97 19.01
C GLU A 86 2.86 -13.47 18.29
N TRP A 87 2.71 -13.80 17.01
CA TRP A 87 1.54 -13.47 16.20
C TRP A 87 0.34 -14.29 16.64
N LYS A 88 0.55 -15.58 16.94
CA LYS A 88 -0.49 -16.44 17.51
C LYS A 88 -0.97 -15.90 18.85
N THR A 89 -0.07 -15.49 19.73
CA THR A 89 -0.43 -14.92 21.04
C THR A 89 -1.29 -13.66 20.88
N LEU A 90 -0.93 -12.76 19.96
CA LEU A 90 -1.73 -11.57 19.64
C LEU A 90 -3.13 -11.95 19.14
N LEU A 91 -3.21 -12.92 18.22
CA LEU A 91 -4.48 -13.39 17.68
C LEU A 91 -5.37 -14.06 18.74
N ASP A 92 -4.81 -14.96 19.54
CA ASP A 92 -5.54 -15.69 20.59
C ASP A 92 -6.11 -14.72 21.65
N ASN A 93 -5.35 -13.69 22.00
CA ASN A 93 -5.81 -12.61 22.89
C ASN A 93 -6.98 -11.80 22.27
N ALA A 94 -6.91 -11.51 20.98
CA ALA A 94 -7.98 -10.80 20.27
C ALA A 94 -9.26 -11.65 20.12
N VAL A 95 -9.11 -12.95 19.86
CA VAL A 95 -10.23 -13.89 19.80
C VAL A 95 -10.90 -14.03 21.18
N SER A 96 -10.11 -14.24 22.23
CA SER A 96 -10.64 -14.40 23.59
C SER A 96 -11.28 -13.13 24.16
N SER A 97 -10.84 -11.94 23.72
CA SER A 97 -11.45 -10.66 24.09
C SER A 97 -12.62 -10.24 23.19
N GLY A 98 -12.99 -11.04 22.19
CA GLY A 98 -14.12 -10.76 21.29
C GLY A 98 -13.86 -9.67 20.25
N GLN A 99 -12.60 -9.30 20.01
CA GLN A 99 -12.21 -8.34 18.97
C GLN A 99 -12.35 -8.93 17.56
N ILE A 100 -12.28 -10.26 17.44
CA ILE A 100 -12.55 -10.97 16.18
C ILE A 100 -14.01 -11.44 16.16
N PRO A 101 -14.85 -11.00 15.21
CA PRO A 101 -16.26 -11.38 15.14
C PRO A 101 -16.47 -12.90 15.01
N ALA A 102 -16.96 -13.54 16.06
CA ALA A 102 -17.22 -14.98 16.08
C ALA A 102 -18.41 -15.43 15.21
N ASN A 103 -19.29 -14.49 14.85
CA ASN A 103 -20.49 -14.74 14.05
C ASN A 103 -20.27 -14.57 12.53
N CYS A 104 -19.07 -14.20 12.09
CA CYS A 104 -18.70 -14.16 10.69
C CYS A 104 -18.02 -15.49 10.31
N PRO A 105 -18.71 -16.41 9.59
CA PRO A 105 -18.17 -17.73 9.33
C PRO A 105 -17.07 -17.69 8.27
N VAL A 106 -16.15 -18.66 8.33
CA VAL A 106 -15.19 -18.92 7.25
C VAL A 106 -15.97 -19.35 5.99
N SER A 107 -15.70 -18.67 4.87
CA SER A 107 -16.37 -18.92 3.61
C SER A 107 -15.85 -20.20 2.95
N LYS A 108 -16.55 -20.68 1.93
CA LYS A 108 -16.11 -21.80 1.09
C LYS A 108 -16.02 -21.36 -0.36
N GLN A 109 -14.93 -21.73 -1.01
CA GLN A 109 -14.73 -21.53 -2.44
C GLN A 109 -14.67 -22.89 -3.14
N SER A 110 -15.33 -23.01 -4.29
CA SER A 110 -15.32 -24.22 -5.12
C SER A 110 -15.26 -23.85 -6.59
N GLY A 111 -14.46 -24.59 -7.37
CA GLY A 111 -14.43 -24.49 -8.83
C GLY A 111 -14.05 -23.11 -9.38
N GLY A 112 -13.25 -22.32 -8.67
CA GLY A 112 -12.84 -20.98 -9.10
C GLY A 112 -13.93 -19.89 -8.95
N GLY A 113 -15.10 -20.23 -8.41
CA GLY A 113 -16.16 -19.25 -8.16
C GLY A 113 -15.88 -18.37 -6.94
N ALA A 114 -16.67 -17.30 -6.80
CA ALA A 114 -16.61 -16.41 -5.64
C ALA A 114 -16.90 -17.18 -4.32
N PRO A 115 -16.28 -16.78 -3.19
CA PRO A 115 -16.54 -17.41 -1.90
C PRO A 115 -18.01 -17.31 -1.48
N THR A 116 -18.51 -18.39 -0.87
CA THR A 116 -19.89 -18.52 -0.40
C THR A 116 -19.95 -18.72 1.10
N TYR A 117 -20.97 -18.14 1.75
CA TYR A 117 -21.12 -18.16 3.20
C TYR A 117 -22.35 -18.99 3.60
N SER A 118 -22.18 -19.77 4.66
CA SER A 118 -23.25 -20.55 5.27
C SER A 118 -23.01 -20.73 6.76
N ASN A 119 -24.08 -20.92 7.52
CA ASN A 119 -24.05 -21.28 8.93
C ASN A 119 -25.02 -22.45 9.20
N SER A 120 -25.27 -22.77 10.47
CA SER A 120 -26.20 -23.84 10.87
C SER A 120 -27.65 -23.63 10.39
N THR A 121 -28.02 -22.41 10.02
CA THR A 121 -29.37 -22.04 9.54
C THR A 121 -29.48 -21.96 8.02
N GLY A 122 -28.37 -22.07 7.28
CA GLY A 122 -28.34 -22.10 5.82
C GLY A 122 -27.39 -21.09 5.19
N LYS A 123 -27.68 -20.71 3.93
CA LYS A 123 -26.88 -19.75 3.14
C LYS A 123 -27.02 -18.34 3.73
N MET A 124 -25.92 -17.60 3.75
CA MET A 124 -25.88 -16.20 4.20
C MET A 124 -25.62 -15.26 3.02
N ASP A 125 -26.17 -14.04 3.11
CA ASP A 125 -25.91 -12.97 2.14
C ASP A 125 -24.56 -12.30 2.48
N PRO A 126 -23.54 -12.41 1.62
CA PRO A 126 -22.23 -11.81 1.86
C PRO A 126 -22.27 -10.28 1.93
N GLY A 127 -23.27 -9.62 1.33
CA GLY A 127 -23.43 -8.16 1.37
C GLY A 127 -24.04 -7.64 2.68
N LYS A 128 -24.40 -8.52 3.62
CA LYS A 128 -25.07 -8.15 4.88
C LYS A 128 -24.21 -8.47 6.09
N GLN A 129 -24.54 -7.81 7.20
CA GLN A 129 -23.99 -8.17 8.51
C GLN A 129 -24.41 -9.60 8.87
N PRO A 130 -23.53 -10.38 9.52
CA PRO A 130 -22.24 -9.98 10.09
C PRO A 130 -21.05 -10.08 9.12
N ILE A 131 -21.25 -10.46 7.86
CA ILE A 131 -20.17 -10.73 6.90
C ILE A 131 -19.60 -9.42 6.36
N CYS A 132 -20.45 -8.59 5.75
CA CYS A 132 -20.07 -7.38 5.02
C CYS A 132 -18.83 -7.59 4.13
N SER A 133 -18.98 -8.43 3.12
CA SER A 133 -17.90 -8.77 2.21
C SER A 133 -17.70 -7.71 1.14
N SER A 134 -16.44 -7.33 0.92
CA SER A 134 -16.06 -6.34 -0.09
C SER A 134 -16.26 -6.82 -1.52
N SER A 135 -16.14 -8.12 -1.76
CA SER A 135 -16.47 -8.75 -3.06
C SER A 135 -17.96 -8.64 -3.41
N SER A 136 -18.81 -8.38 -2.42
CA SER A 136 -20.23 -8.09 -2.57
C SER A 136 -20.56 -6.60 -2.44
N GLN A 137 -19.54 -5.74 -2.59
CA GLN A 137 -19.63 -4.28 -2.49
C GLN A 137 -20.18 -3.76 -1.15
N CYS A 138 -20.11 -4.56 -0.07
CA CYS A 138 -20.38 -4.04 1.26
C CYS A 138 -19.18 -3.20 1.71
N ARG A 139 -19.40 -1.89 1.82
CA ARG A 139 -18.38 -0.90 2.21
C ARG A 139 -18.46 -0.66 3.72
N GLY A 140 -17.51 -1.19 4.48
CA GLY A 140 -17.36 -0.91 5.91
C GLY A 140 -16.66 0.44 6.16
N ASP A 141 -16.90 1.03 7.34
CA ASP A 141 -16.24 2.28 7.78
C ASP A 141 -14.73 2.13 8.01
N ASP A 142 -14.23 0.88 8.05
CA ASP A 142 -12.85 0.51 8.26
C ASP A 142 -12.07 0.30 6.94
N GLN A 143 -12.65 0.74 5.82
CA GLN A 143 -12.10 0.51 4.49
C GLN A 143 -11.94 1.80 3.69
N VAL A 144 -10.92 1.82 2.84
CA VAL A 144 -10.70 2.86 1.85
C VAL A 144 -11.10 2.35 0.48
N TYR A 145 -12.13 2.94 -0.11
CA TYR A 145 -12.54 2.69 -1.51
C TYR A 145 -12.35 3.95 -2.37
N ASP A 146 -12.57 5.11 -1.76
CA ASP A 146 -12.57 6.41 -2.41
C ASP A 146 -11.38 7.22 -1.92
N MET A 147 -10.73 7.94 -2.83
CA MET A 147 -9.78 8.98 -2.45
C MET A 147 -10.52 10.30 -2.16
N PRO A 148 -9.87 11.27 -1.48
CA PRO A 148 -10.43 12.62 -1.38
C PRO A 148 -10.63 13.25 -2.77
N ASP A 149 -11.62 14.15 -2.86
CA ASP A 149 -12.01 14.80 -4.11
C ASP A 149 -10.81 15.41 -4.86
N GLY A 150 -10.80 15.22 -6.17
CA GLY A 150 -9.75 15.72 -7.07
C GLY A 150 -8.41 14.97 -6.99
N LEU A 151 -8.30 13.93 -6.16
CA LEU A 151 -7.10 13.09 -6.06
C LEU A 151 -7.26 11.75 -6.76
N VAL A 152 -6.16 11.25 -7.33
CA VAL A 152 -5.99 9.87 -7.78
C VAL A 152 -4.93 9.21 -6.91
N GLY A 153 -5.31 8.13 -6.22
CA GLY A 153 -4.42 7.28 -5.46
C GLY A 153 -3.75 6.28 -6.39
N ILE A 154 -2.50 6.54 -6.77
CA ILE A 154 -1.71 5.69 -7.65
C ILE A 154 -1.29 4.44 -6.86
N SER A 155 -1.69 3.26 -7.34
CA SER A 155 -1.34 2.00 -6.70
C SER A 155 -1.26 0.83 -7.67
N PHE A 156 -0.44 -0.16 -7.35
CA PHE A 156 -0.24 -1.36 -8.16
C PHE A 156 -0.19 -2.62 -7.30
N ASP A 157 -0.85 -3.68 -7.77
CA ASP A 157 -0.92 -4.97 -7.10
C ASP A 157 0.06 -6.01 -7.68
N ASP A 158 0.23 -7.09 -6.93
CA ASP A 158 0.96 -8.33 -7.26
C ASP A 158 2.48 -8.24 -7.38
N GLY A 159 3.05 -7.04 -7.34
CA GLY A 159 4.49 -6.84 -7.42
C GLY A 159 5.29 -7.39 -6.22
N PRO A 160 6.62 -7.19 -6.24
CA PRO A 160 7.39 -6.80 -7.42
C PRO A 160 7.57 -7.96 -8.40
N LEU A 161 7.61 -7.67 -9.70
CA LEU A 161 7.76 -8.65 -10.79
C LEU A 161 8.76 -8.14 -11.84
N PRO A 162 9.18 -8.95 -12.82
CA PRO A 162 10.14 -8.52 -13.85
C PRO A 162 9.82 -7.19 -14.59
N PRO A 163 8.55 -6.82 -14.88
CA PRO A 163 8.20 -5.54 -15.50
C PRO A 163 8.32 -4.32 -14.57
N SER A 164 8.30 -4.54 -13.26
CA SER A 164 8.22 -3.50 -12.24
C SER A 164 9.29 -2.40 -12.32
N PRO A 165 10.58 -2.69 -12.57
CA PRO A 165 11.60 -1.65 -12.65
C PRO A 165 11.29 -0.56 -13.68
N THR A 166 10.66 -0.91 -14.82
CA THR A 166 10.26 0.07 -15.83
C THR A 166 9.21 1.04 -15.30
N LEU A 167 8.24 0.54 -14.53
CA LEU A 167 7.24 1.37 -13.86
C LEU A 167 7.91 2.29 -12.83
N TYR A 168 8.80 1.77 -12.00
CA TYR A 168 9.45 2.53 -10.93
C TYR A 168 10.34 3.65 -11.48
N ASP A 169 11.04 3.39 -12.58
CA ASP A 169 11.83 4.41 -13.27
C ASP A 169 10.94 5.51 -13.86
N PHE A 170 9.79 5.14 -14.44
CA PHE A 170 8.81 6.10 -14.93
C PHE A 170 8.25 6.98 -13.81
N LEU A 171 7.82 6.38 -12.69
CA LEU A 171 7.29 7.11 -11.52
C LEU A 171 8.31 8.12 -10.99
N LYS A 172 9.56 7.68 -10.82
CA LYS A 172 10.68 8.53 -10.40
C LYS A 172 10.93 9.70 -11.38
N GLN A 173 10.99 9.41 -12.68
CA GLN A 173 11.22 10.44 -13.71
C GLN A 173 10.12 11.50 -13.75
N ASN A 174 8.90 11.12 -13.38
CA ASN A 174 7.76 12.03 -13.33
C ASN A 174 7.51 12.63 -11.94
N ASN A 175 8.37 12.34 -10.95
CA ASN A 175 8.24 12.79 -9.57
C ASN A 175 6.85 12.45 -8.97
N VAL A 176 6.39 11.23 -9.21
CA VAL A 176 5.12 10.69 -8.70
C VAL A 176 5.43 9.54 -7.77
N GLN A 177 4.80 9.54 -6.61
CA GLN A 177 4.88 8.43 -5.65
C GLN A 177 3.66 7.52 -5.86
N ALA A 178 3.87 6.21 -5.78
CA ALA A 178 2.81 5.21 -5.82
C ALA A 178 2.78 4.35 -4.56
N THR A 179 1.69 3.63 -4.34
CA THR A 179 1.60 2.58 -3.33
C THR A 179 1.64 1.20 -4.00
N HIS A 180 2.62 0.37 -3.67
CA HIS A 180 2.75 -0.98 -4.22
C HIS A 180 2.27 -2.02 -3.20
N PHE A 181 1.19 -2.74 -3.53
CA PHE A 181 0.69 -3.86 -2.73
C PHE A 181 1.41 -5.13 -3.17
N TYR A 182 2.39 -5.55 -2.37
CA TYR A 182 3.26 -6.66 -2.73
C TYR A 182 2.80 -8.00 -2.17
N ILE A 183 2.92 -9.04 -3.00
CA ILE A 183 2.87 -10.43 -2.55
C ILE A 183 4.21 -10.73 -1.87
N GLY A 184 4.16 -11.25 -0.64
CA GLY A 184 5.36 -11.43 0.18
C GLY A 184 6.41 -12.36 -0.44
N GLN A 185 5.99 -13.43 -1.12
CA GLN A 185 6.92 -14.30 -1.86
C GLN A 185 7.67 -13.56 -2.97
N ASN A 186 7.01 -12.62 -3.65
CA ASN A 186 7.63 -11.80 -4.68
C ASN A 186 8.66 -10.83 -4.09
N VAL A 187 8.44 -10.31 -2.88
CA VAL A 187 9.44 -9.50 -2.15
C VAL A 187 10.72 -10.31 -1.89
N ILE A 188 10.61 -11.60 -1.56
CA ILE A 188 11.78 -12.47 -1.36
C ILE A 188 12.50 -12.74 -2.68
N GLN A 189 11.74 -13.09 -3.72
CA GLN A 189 12.30 -13.45 -5.03
C GLN A 189 12.93 -12.25 -5.74
N TYR A 190 12.28 -11.10 -5.71
CA TYR A 190 12.66 -9.89 -6.44
C TYR A 190 13.00 -8.72 -5.50
N TYR A 191 13.68 -9.01 -4.39
CA TYR A 191 13.98 -8.02 -3.34
C TYR A 191 14.63 -6.73 -3.86
N LYS A 192 15.46 -6.80 -4.91
CA LYS A 192 16.10 -5.62 -5.51
C LYS A 192 15.09 -4.65 -6.12
N PHE A 193 14.00 -5.17 -6.67
CA PHE A 193 12.94 -4.34 -7.25
C PHE A 193 12.14 -3.67 -6.14
N ALA A 194 11.76 -4.40 -5.08
CA ALA A 194 11.15 -3.80 -3.90
C ALA A 194 12.04 -2.72 -3.27
N GLN A 195 13.36 -2.95 -3.21
CA GLN A 195 14.32 -1.95 -2.74
C GLN A 195 14.39 -0.74 -3.68
N GLN A 196 14.31 -0.92 -5.00
CA GLN A 196 14.26 0.18 -5.96
C GLN A 196 13.05 1.07 -5.70
N ALA A 197 11.83 0.52 -5.65
CA ALA A 197 10.61 1.28 -5.32
C ALA A 197 10.76 2.03 -3.98
N PHE A 198 11.23 1.33 -2.95
CA PHE A 198 11.50 1.95 -1.65
C PHE A 198 12.49 3.13 -1.75
N THR A 199 13.61 2.97 -2.46
CA THR A 199 14.61 4.04 -2.61
C THR A 199 14.16 5.18 -3.51
N ASN A 200 13.20 4.93 -4.40
CA ASN A 200 12.56 5.96 -5.23
C ASN A 200 11.52 6.77 -4.44
N GLY A 201 11.13 6.32 -3.25
CA GLY A 201 10.21 7.03 -2.37
C GLY A 201 8.75 6.55 -2.46
N ASP A 202 8.50 5.39 -3.05
CA ASP A 202 7.18 4.77 -3.14
C ASP A 202 6.79 4.03 -1.85
N ASP A 203 5.49 3.90 -1.59
CA ASP A 203 4.96 3.22 -0.41
C ASP A 203 4.93 1.72 -0.66
N LEU A 204 5.41 0.93 0.31
CA LEU A 204 5.30 -0.52 0.25
C LEU A 204 4.17 -1.02 1.17
N ALA A 205 3.20 -1.71 0.59
CA ALA A 205 1.98 -2.19 1.22
C ALA A 205 1.80 -3.70 1.05
N VAL A 206 0.89 -4.29 1.83
CA VAL A 206 0.72 -5.74 1.95
C VAL A 206 -0.33 -6.26 0.98
N HIS A 207 0.00 -7.30 0.20
CA HIS A 207 -0.93 -8.05 -0.63
C HIS A 207 -0.91 -9.55 -0.32
N THR A 208 -0.83 -9.89 0.97
CA THR A 208 -0.71 -11.27 1.50
C THR A 208 0.61 -11.95 1.11
N TRP A 209 0.82 -13.19 1.56
CA TRP A 209 2.06 -13.94 1.33
C TRP A 209 1.96 -14.77 0.05
N THR A 210 0.82 -15.43 -0.18
CA THR A 210 0.59 -16.39 -1.28
C THR A 210 -0.58 -16.03 -2.19
N HIS A 211 -1.19 -14.86 -2.01
CA HIS A 211 -2.36 -14.41 -2.79
C HIS A 211 -3.61 -15.33 -2.73
N PRO A 212 -4.07 -15.80 -1.54
CA PRO A 212 -5.26 -16.63 -1.42
C PRO A 212 -6.56 -15.83 -1.31
N TYR A 213 -7.71 -16.51 -1.51
CA TYR A 213 -9.02 -16.02 -1.06
C TYR A 213 -9.08 -15.99 0.48
N MET A 214 -8.82 -14.82 1.07
CA MET A 214 -8.63 -14.64 2.51
C MET A 214 -9.83 -15.07 3.36
N THR A 215 -11.06 -14.93 2.86
CA THR A 215 -12.27 -15.27 3.65
C THR A 215 -12.45 -16.78 3.82
N THR A 216 -11.78 -17.58 2.98
CA THR A 216 -11.80 -19.05 3.03
C THR A 216 -10.83 -19.64 4.06
N LEU A 217 -9.96 -18.80 4.62
CA LEU A 217 -8.87 -19.21 5.50
C LEU A 217 -9.26 -19.11 6.98
N SER A 218 -8.65 -19.96 7.82
CA SER A 218 -8.74 -19.82 9.28
C SER A 218 -8.09 -18.51 9.75
N ASN A 219 -8.40 -18.07 10.97
CA ASN A 219 -7.84 -16.84 11.53
C ASN A 219 -6.30 -16.88 11.59
N GLU A 220 -5.73 -18.05 11.90
CA GLU A 220 -4.28 -18.27 11.97
C GLU A 220 -3.62 -18.08 10.61
N ILE A 221 -4.23 -18.62 9.55
CA ILE A 221 -3.69 -18.51 8.19
C ILE A 221 -3.85 -17.07 7.69
N VAL A 222 -4.98 -16.40 7.94
CA VAL A 222 -5.16 -14.97 7.64
C VAL A 222 -4.07 -14.13 8.30
N MET A 223 -3.81 -14.38 9.60
CA MET A 223 -2.76 -13.68 10.35
C MET A 223 -1.37 -13.95 9.75
N ALA A 224 -1.07 -15.19 9.37
CA ALA A 224 0.22 -15.56 8.79
C ALA A 224 0.44 -14.91 7.43
N GLU A 225 -0.57 -14.91 6.55
CA GLU A 225 -0.54 -14.29 5.22
C GLU A 225 -0.21 -12.79 5.29
N LEU A 226 -0.80 -12.08 6.26
CA LEU A 226 -0.53 -10.65 6.44
C LEU A 226 0.84 -10.41 7.11
N ALA A 227 1.11 -11.11 8.21
CA ALA A 227 2.27 -10.85 9.04
C ALA A 227 3.60 -11.22 8.37
N TRP A 228 3.64 -12.30 7.57
CA TRP A 228 4.85 -12.64 6.82
C TRP A 228 5.22 -11.61 5.76
N THR A 229 4.23 -11.03 5.08
CA THR A 229 4.47 -9.95 4.10
C THR A 229 4.90 -8.66 4.79
N MET A 230 4.29 -8.32 5.92
CA MET A 230 4.75 -7.20 6.75
C MET A 230 6.20 -7.37 7.20
N GLN A 231 6.58 -8.59 7.61
CA GLN A 231 7.95 -8.91 7.99
C GLN A 231 8.92 -8.72 6.81
N ALA A 232 8.61 -9.25 5.63
CA ALA A 232 9.46 -9.13 4.46
C ALA A 232 9.66 -7.67 4.04
N ILE A 233 8.59 -6.87 4.05
CA ILE A 233 8.68 -5.44 3.77
C ILE A 233 9.51 -4.72 4.83
N SER A 234 9.29 -5.01 6.12
CA SER A 234 10.07 -4.43 7.23
C SER A 234 11.57 -4.71 7.09
N ASP A 235 11.94 -5.94 6.74
CA ASP A 235 13.34 -6.35 6.58
C ASP A 235 14.05 -5.57 5.46
N ILE A 236 13.36 -5.32 4.33
CA ILE A 236 13.97 -4.66 3.17
C ILE A 236 13.90 -3.12 3.23
N SER A 237 12.99 -2.56 4.04
CA SER A 237 12.73 -1.11 4.17
C SER A 237 13.26 -0.48 5.47
N GLY A 238 13.88 -1.28 6.33
CA GLY A 238 14.60 -0.80 7.50
C GLY A 238 13.82 -0.69 8.76
N GLY A 239 13.08 -1.76 9.03
CA GLY A 239 12.22 -1.84 10.19
C GLY A 239 10.94 -1.06 10.02
N ARG A 240 10.63 -0.53 8.82
CA ARG A 240 9.39 0.20 8.56
C ARG A 240 8.23 -0.78 8.41
N VAL A 241 7.16 -0.51 9.14
CA VAL A 241 6.00 -1.42 9.19
C VAL A 241 4.91 -0.90 8.26
N PRO A 242 4.45 -1.68 7.26
CA PRO A 242 3.41 -1.25 6.32
C PRO A 242 2.12 -0.84 7.04
N ARG A 243 1.44 0.20 6.52
CA ARG A 243 0.14 0.64 7.03
C ARG A 243 -1.04 0.12 6.23
N PHE A 244 -0.85 -0.12 4.94
CA PHE A 244 -1.94 -0.46 4.05
C PHE A 244 -1.82 -1.92 3.62
N TRP A 245 -2.98 -2.51 3.38
CA TRP A 245 -3.08 -3.79 2.71
C TRP A 245 -4.27 -3.79 1.76
N ARG A 246 -4.20 -4.63 0.73
CA ARG A 246 -5.30 -4.89 -0.19
C ARG A 246 -5.56 -6.39 -0.23
N PRO A 247 -6.81 -6.87 -0.10
CA PRO A 247 -7.11 -8.28 -0.19
C PRO A 247 -7.05 -8.75 -1.65
N PRO A 248 -6.37 -9.88 -1.95
CA PRO A 248 -6.52 -10.60 -3.20
C PRO A 248 -7.99 -10.74 -3.59
N TYR A 249 -8.31 -10.50 -4.87
CA TYR A 249 -9.68 -10.61 -5.42
C TYR A 249 -10.72 -9.67 -4.78
N GLY A 250 -10.30 -8.70 -3.96
CA GLY A 250 -11.22 -7.92 -3.14
C GLY A 250 -11.85 -8.73 -2.00
N ASP A 251 -11.35 -9.94 -1.74
CA ASP A 251 -11.93 -10.90 -0.81
C ASP A 251 -11.58 -10.57 0.64
N SER A 252 -12.41 -9.74 1.26
CA SER A 252 -12.38 -9.50 2.69
C SER A 252 -13.79 -9.46 3.27
N ASP A 253 -13.92 -9.93 4.51
CA ASP A 253 -15.10 -9.82 5.35
C ASP A 253 -14.73 -9.12 6.67
N ASN A 254 -15.71 -8.84 7.53
CA ASN A 254 -15.46 -8.21 8.83
C ASN A 254 -14.44 -8.97 9.70
N ARG A 255 -14.37 -10.30 9.60
CA ARG A 255 -13.42 -11.13 10.36
C ARG A 255 -11.99 -10.93 9.86
N VAL A 256 -11.78 -10.99 8.54
CA VAL A 256 -10.47 -10.76 7.92
C VAL A 256 -10.02 -9.32 8.19
N ARG A 257 -10.89 -8.33 8.06
CA ARG A 257 -10.56 -6.92 8.36
C ARG A 257 -10.24 -6.69 9.83
N ALA A 258 -10.95 -7.34 10.75
CA ALA A 258 -10.62 -7.28 12.17
C ALA A 258 -9.19 -7.81 12.45
N ILE A 259 -8.78 -8.92 11.82
CA ILE A 259 -7.41 -9.46 11.96
C ILE A 259 -6.38 -8.49 11.37
N ALA A 260 -6.64 -7.93 10.18
CA ALA A 260 -5.75 -6.93 9.59
C ALA A 260 -5.61 -5.67 10.47
N LYS A 261 -6.70 -5.25 11.12
CA LYS A 261 -6.71 -4.13 12.07
C LYS A 261 -5.89 -4.42 13.33
N LEU A 262 -5.83 -5.67 13.81
CA LEU A 262 -4.91 -6.03 14.90
C LEU A 262 -3.45 -5.77 14.55
N LEU A 263 -3.11 -5.94 13.27
CA LEU A 263 -1.79 -5.64 12.71
C LEU A 263 -1.61 -4.16 12.37
N GLY A 264 -2.57 -3.29 12.70
CA GLY A 264 -2.53 -1.86 12.36
C GLY A 264 -2.70 -1.56 10.87
N LEU A 265 -3.15 -2.54 10.08
CA LEU A 265 -3.35 -2.38 8.65
C LEU A 265 -4.71 -1.77 8.34
N THR A 266 -4.73 -0.82 7.41
CA THR A 266 -5.96 -0.25 6.82
C THR A 266 -6.26 -0.99 5.51
N THR A 267 -7.49 -1.52 5.38
CA THR A 267 -7.94 -2.21 4.17
C THR A 267 -8.21 -1.20 3.06
N VAL A 268 -7.50 -1.32 1.95
CA VAL A 268 -7.74 -0.56 0.72
C VAL A 268 -8.41 -1.48 -0.30
N ILE A 269 -9.50 -1.02 -0.90
CA ILE A 269 -10.19 -1.64 -2.04
C ILE A 269 -9.95 -0.73 -3.26
N TRP A 270 -10.96 -0.48 -4.07
CA TRP A 270 -10.92 0.36 -5.26
C TRP A 270 -12.36 0.77 -5.62
N ASN A 271 -12.49 1.84 -6.38
CA ASN A 271 -13.77 2.32 -6.91
C ASN A 271 -13.86 2.25 -8.44
N ASP A 272 -12.79 1.83 -9.12
CA ASP A 272 -12.79 1.42 -10.53
C ASP A 272 -11.76 0.31 -10.76
N ASP A 273 -11.93 -0.49 -11.82
CA ASP A 273 -11.10 -1.66 -12.12
C ASP A 273 -10.75 -1.73 -13.60
N THR A 274 -9.45 -1.63 -13.91
CA THR A 274 -8.98 -1.66 -15.30
C THR A 274 -9.15 -3.03 -15.97
N ASN A 275 -9.28 -4.10 -15.19
CA ASN A 275 -9.25 -5.48 -15.66
C ASN A 275 -7.98 -5.81 -16.47
N ASP A 276 -6.87 -5.13 -16.18
CA ASP A 276 -5.58 -5.33 -16.85
C ASP A 276 -4.95 -6.70 -16.54
N TRP A 277 -5.27 -7.29 -15.39
CA TRP A 277 -4.78 -8.60 -14.93
C TRP A 277 -5.01 -9.74 -15.92
N ALA A 278 -6.10 -9.68 -16.68
CA ALA A 278 -6.48 -10.77 -17.58
C ALA A 278 -5.96 -10.60 -19.01
N ILE A 279 -5.28 -9.49 -19.33
CA ILE A 279 -4.84 -9.21 -20.71
C ILE A 279 -3.89 -10.29 -21.22
N THR A 280 -3.03 -10.83 -20.35
CA THR A 280 -2.07 -11.88 -20.70
C THR A 280 -2.72 -13.24 -20.92
N GLU A 281 -3.93 -13.45 -20.40
CA GLU A 281 -4.74 -14.65 -20.65
C GLU A 281 -5.39 -14.64 -22.05
N ASN A 282 -5.27 -13.53 -22.79
CA ASN A 282 -5.89 -13.27 -24.09
C ASN A 282 -7.39 -13.64 -24.17
N PRO A 283 -8.23 -13.27 -23.19
CA PRO A 283 -9.66 -13.51 -23.29
C PRO A 283 -10.27 -12.60 -24.36
N PRO A 284 -11.41 -12.97 -24.97
CA PRO A 284 -12.03 -12.19 -26.03
C PRO A 284 -12.38 -10.74 -25.64
N THR A 285 -12.53 -10.47 -24.35
CA THR A 285 -13.11 -9.23 -23.81
C THR A 285 -12.15 -8.38 -22.98
N GLN A 286 -10.97 -8.88 -22.59
CA GLN A 286 -10.02 -8.13 -21.75
C GLN A 286 -8.77 -7.83 -22.57
N THR A 287 -8.72 -6.59 -23.06
CA THR A 287 -7.72 -6.11 -24.00
C THR A 287 -7.05 -4.85 -23.47
N VAL A 288 -5.87 -4.51 -24.01
CA VAL A 288 -5.18 -3.24 -23.75
C VAL A 288 -6.10 -2.03 -24.02
N SER A 289 -6.90 -2.09 -25.11
CA SER A 289 -7.85 -1.02 -25.43
C SER A 289 -9.01 -0.94 -24.45
N GLY A 290 -9.47 -2.07 -23.91
CA GLY A 290 -10.49 -2.14 -22.86
C GLY A 290 -10.02 -1.45 -21.58
N ALA A 291 -8.87 -1.87 -21.05
CA ALA A 291 -8.26 -1.26 -19.86
C ALA A 291 -7.97 0.24 -20.05
N THR A 292 -7.43 0.61 -21.22
CA THR A 292 -7.24 2.04 -21.59
C THR A 292 -8.55 2.82 -21.59
N SER A 293 -9.66 2.22 -22.02
CA SER A 293 -10.97 2.88 -22.05
C SER A 293 -11.51 3.09 -20.64
N VAL A 294 -11.25 2.18 -19.70
CA VAL A 294 -11.57 2.36 -18.28
C VAL A 294 -10.84 3.57 -17.73
N LEU A 295 -9.50 3.64 -17.87
CA LEU A 295 -8.71 4.78 -17.38
C LEU A 295 -9.17 6.12 -17.99
N LYS A 296 -9.39 6.16 -19.31
CA LYS A 296 -9.89 7.37 -19.99
C LYS A 296 -11.24 7.82 -19.44
N LYS A 297 -12.16 6.89 -19.20
CA LYS A 297 -13.48 7.18 -18.64
C LYS A 297 -13.36 7.69 -17.20
N ALA A 298 -12.55 7.04 -16.37
CA ALA A 298 -12.32 7.44 -14.99
C ALA A 298 -11.74 8.86 -14.92
N TYR A 299 -10.67 9.14 -15.68
CA TYR A 299 -10.01 10.44 -15.67
C TYR A 299 -10.87 11.56 -16.25
N ALA A 300 -11.71 11.30 -17.26
CA ALA A 300 -12.67 12.29 -17.77
C ALA A 300 -13.89 12.49 -16.84
N GLY A 301 -14.05 11.66 -15.82
CA GLY A 301 -15.20 11.61 -14.93
C GLY A 301 -15.28 12.75 -13.89
N PRO A 302 -16.31 12.71 -13.03
CA PRO A 302 -16.43 13.64 -11.91
C PRO A 302 -15.26 13.46 -10.94
N LYS A 303 -14.87 14.56 -10.29
CA LYS A 303 -13.76 14.59 -9.33
C LYS A 303 -14.17 14.26 -7.90
N SER A 304 -15.36 13.72 -7.72
CA SER A 304 -15.92 13.30 -6.44
C SER A 304 -16.76 12.05 -6.65
N PRO A 305 -16.48 10.94 -5.93
CA PRO A 305 -15.30 10.76 -5.06
C PRO A 305 -13.97 10.83 -5.84
N GLY A 306 -12.85 10.94 -5.13
CA GLY A 306 -11.53 10.74 -5.72
C GLY A 306 -11.29 9.30 -6.17
N LEU A 307 -10.34 9.08 -7.08
CA LEU A 307 -10.13 7.79 -7.73
C LEU A 307 -9.14 6.89 -6.97
N CYS A 308 -9.53 5.64 -6.74
CA CYS A 308 -8.66 4.54 -6.33
C CYS A 308 -8.89 3.41 -7.33
N ILE A 309 -8.06 3.34 -8.37
CA ILE A 309 -8.23 2.42 -9.49
C ILE A 309 -7.39 1.17 -9.25
N LEU A 310 -7.95 -0.01 -9.51
CA LEU A 310 -7.20 -1.26 -9.49
C LEU A 310 -6.38 -1.42 -10.78
N GLU A 311 -5.07 -1.53 -10.61
CA GLU A 311 -4.06 -1.72 -11.65
C GLU A 311 -2.98 -2.68 -11.13
N HIS A 312 -2.27 -3.37 -12.04
CA HIS A 312 -1.30 -4.39 -11.67
C HIS A 312 0.04 -4.24 -12.40
N GLU A 313 1.13 -4.61 -11.74
CA GLU A 313 2.49 -4.64 -12.33
C GLU A 313 2.89 -6.04 -12.86
N LEU A 314 1.89 -6.79 -13.35
CA LEU A 314 2.01 -8.19 -13.79
C LEU A 314 2.79 -8.40 -15.09
N SER A 315 2.70 -7.45 -16.03
CA SER A 315 3.28 -7.60 -17.36
C SER A 315 3.73 -6.25 -17.94
N THR A 316 4.56 -6.27 -18.98
CA THR A 316 4.88 -5.05 -19.74
C THR A 316 3.62 -4.38 -20.29
N GLN A 317 2.58 -5.15 -20.64
CA GLN A 317 1.32 -4.59 -21.14
C GLN A 317 0.56 -3.84 -20.05
N SER A 318 0.44 -4.40 -18.85
CA SER A 318 -0.24 -3.73 -17.72
C SER A 318 0.50 -2.47 -17.27
N VAL A 319 1.84 -2.55 -17.17
CA VAL A 319 2.69 -1.38 -16.89
C VAL A 319 2.53 -0.27 -17.94
N ASN A 320 2.55 -0.63 -19.23
CA ASN A 320 2.43 0.36 -20.30
C ASN A 320 1.04 1.02 -20.35
N ILE A 321 -0.03 0.31 -19.95
CA ILE A 321 -1.37 0.91 -19.86
C ILE A 321 -1.38 2.10 -18.91
N PHE A 322 -0.77 1.97 -17.73
CA PHE A 322 -0.62 3.08 -16.81
C PHE A 322 0.24 4.20 -17.41
N ILE A 323 1.45 3.86 -17.91
CA ILE A 323 2.42 4.82 -18.45
C ILE A 323 1.82 5.66 -19.58
N ASP A 324 1.16 5.02 -20.54
CA ASP A 324 0.59 5.68 -21.71
C ASP A 324 -0.59 6.60 -21.36
N ASN A 325 -1.30 6.31 -20.26
CA ASN A 325 -2.48 7.08 -19.83
C ASN A 325 -2.18 8.03 -18.66
N PHE A 326 -1.02 7.95 -18.00
CA PHE A 326 -0.63 8.82 -16.90
C PHE A 326 -0.79 10.33 -17.21
N PRO A 327 -0.42 10.85 -18.41
CA PRO A 327 -0.63 12.26 -18.73
C PRO A 327 -2.09 12.72 -18.66
N LEU A 328 -3.05 11.82 -18.81
CA LEU A 328 -4.48 12.13 -18.76
C LEU A 328 -4.93 12.56 -17.37
N ILE A 329 -4.25 12.13 -16.30
CA ILE A 329 -4.55 12.52 -14.92
C ILE A 329 -4.47 14.05 -14.82
N ALA A 330 -3.31 14.62 -15.11
CA ALA A 330 -3.10 16.07 -15.05
C ALA A 330 -3.92 16.82 -16.12
N GLN A 331 -4.03 16.29 -17.35
CA GLN A 331 -4.82 16.91 -18.41
C GLN A 331 -6.30 17.06 -18.05
N ASN A 332 -6.85 16.13 -17.26
CA ASN A 332 -8.23 16.20 -16.79
C ASN A 332 -8.36 16.91 -15.43
N GLY A 333 -7.29 17.51 -14.91
CA GLY A 333 -7.32 18.32 -13.69
C GLY A 333 -7.32 17.51 -12.38
N TRP A 334 -6.80 16.29 -12.42
CA TRP A 334 -6.57 15.48 -11.21
C TRP A 334 -5.18 15.71 -10.63
N THR A 335 -5.02 15.43 -9.33
CA THR A 335 -3.71 15.36 -8.68
C THR A 335 -3.37 13.91 -8.33
N ALA A 336 -2.28 13.40 -8.91
CA ALA A 336 -1.74 12.07 -8.58
C ALA A 336 -0.98 12.10 -7.25
N LYS A 337 -1.25 11.14 -6.38
CA LYS A 337 -0.49 10.86 -5.15
C LYS A 337 -0.47 9.35 -4.89
N SER A 338 0.44 8.86 -4.05
CA SER A 338 0.27 7.54 -3.44
C SER A 338 -1.02 7.51 -2.60
N ILE A 339 -1.52 6.33 -2.23
CA ILE A 339 -2.72 6.23 -1.37
C ILE A 339 -2.49 6.95 -0.04
N ALA A 340 -1.32 6.74 0.59
CA ALA A 340 -1.01 7.40 1.85
C ALA A 340 -0.98 8.93 1.70
N GLY A 341 -0.33 9.42 0.64
CA GLY A 341 -0.26 10.85 0.32
C GLY A 341 -1.63 11.46 -0.02
N ALA A 342 -2.50 10.71 -0.68
CA ALA A 342 -3.87 11.13 -0.97
C ALA A 342 -4.70 11.26 0.30
N LEU A 343 -4.59 10.31 1.22
CA LEU A 343 -5.30 10.30 2.50
C LEU A 343 -4.71 11.26 3.56
N GLY A 344 -3.55 11.86 3.30
CA GLY A 344 -2.81 12.63 4.33
C GLY A 344 -2.31 11.75 5.48
N ALA A 345 -2.16 10.45 5.23
CA ALA A 345 -1.65 9.48 6.19
C ALA A 345 -0.12 9.38 6.09
N THR A 346 0.50 8.89 7.16
CA THR A 346 1.89 8.42 7.08
C THR A 346 1.98 7.17 6.21
N PHE A 347 3.15 6.89 5.63
CA PHE A 347 3.33 5.74 4.73
C PHE A 347 3.48 4.44 5.54
N TYR A 348 4.17 4.52 6.69
CA TYR A 348 4.44 3.39 7.58
C TYR A 348 3.95 3.62 9.00
N GLN A 349 3.60 2.55 9.72
CA GLN A 349 3.10 2.61 11.09
C GLN A 349 4.08 3.33 12.03
N ASN A 350 5.36 3.26 11.74
CA ASN A 350 6.43 3.77 12.58
C ASN A 350 7.32 4.78 11.86
N SER A 351 6.95 5.26 10.68
CA SER A 351 7.69 6.29 9.95
C SER A 351 6.75 7.08 9.06
N ALA A 352 6.96 8.39 8.97
CA ALA A 352 6.15 9.23 8.10
C ALA A 352 6.27 8.83 6.62
N ASP A 353 7.48 8.47 6.20
CA ASP A 353 7.85 8.12 4.83
C ASP A 353 9.12 7.24 4.79
N ASN A 354 9.70 7.07 3.60
CA ASN A 354 10.85 6.21 3.32
C ASN A 354 12.18 6.78 3.87
N THR A 355 12.22 8.07 4.20
CA THR A 355 13.41 8.82 4.64
C THR A 355 13.33 9.26 6.10
N SER A 356 12.12 9.45 6.61
CA SER A 356 11.87 9.87 7.99
C SER A 356 12.40 8.86 9.00
N PRO A 357 12.84 9.29 10.20
CA PRO A 357 13.27 8.39 11.25
C PRO A 357 12.19 7.39 11.61
N VAL A 358 12.62 6.16 11.88
CA VAL A 358 11.74 5.14 12.43
C VAL A 358 11.53 5.43 13.92
N THR A 359 10.28 5.53 14.33
CA THR A 359 9.83 5.91 15.67
C THR A 359 9.24 4.74 16.42
N THR A 360 9.18 4.85 17.75
CA THR A 360 8.69 3.80 18.61
C THR A 360 7.17 3.74 18.62
N VAL A 361 6.56 2.70 18.04
CA VAL A 361 5.11 2.46 18.14
C VAL A 361 4.78 1.00 18.43
N SER A 362 3.61 0.76 19.00
CA SER A 362 3.04 -0.59 19.13
C SER A 362 2.14 -0.88 17.93
N VAL A 363 2.26 -2.09 17.38
CA VAL A 363 1.30 -2.58 16.39
C VAL A 363 -0.09 -2.60 17.01
N GLY A 364 -1.10 -2.10 16.28
CA GLY A 364 -2.49 -2.04 16.75
C GLY A 364 -2.83 -0.85 17.67
N GLN A 365 -1.91 0.09 17.87
CA GLN A 365 -2.21 1.39 18.49
C GLN A 365 -2.42 2.48 17.43
N PRO A 366 -3.23 3.54 17.72
CA PRO A 366 -3.40 4.65 16.78
C PRO A 366 -2.05 5.31 16.50
N VAL A 367 -1.64 5.34 15.23
CA VAL A 367 -0.44 6.06 14.79
C VAL A 367 -0.82 7.49 14.38
N PRO A 368 -0.04 8.52 14.74
CA PRO A 368 -0.31 9.88 14.32
C PRO A 368 -0.47 10.02 12.80
N THR A 369 -1.48 10.78 12.39
CA THR A 369 -1.63 11.35 11.04
C THR A 369 -0.60 12.45 10.81
N LEU A 370 -0.26 12.72 9.55
CA LEU A 370 0.59 13.86 9.21
C LEU A 370 -0.18 15.14 9.58
N ALA A 371 0.27 15.86 10.62
CA ALA A 371 -0.17 17.22 10.81
C ALA A 371 0.38 18.06 9.65
N ALA A 372 -0.48 18.78 8.94
CA ALA A 372 -0.04 19.76 7.96
C ALA A 372 0.85 20.79 8.68
N SER A 373 2.16 20.70 8.49
CA SER A 373 3.10 21.68 9.00
C SER A 373 2.96 22.96 8.19
N THR A 374 2.07 23.86 8.63
CA THR A 374 2.18 25.27 8.28
C THR A 374 3.46 25.79 8.92
N SER A 375 4.54 25.84 8.15
CA SER A 375 5.77 26.52 8.51
C SER A 375 5.54 28.03 8.49
N THR A 376 4.91 28.56 9.54
CA THR A 376 5.09 29.98 9.88
C THR A 376 6.53 30.17 10.32
N ALA A 377 7.34 30.73 9.42
CA ALA A 377 8.62 31.29 9.75
C ALA A 377 8.41 32.40 10.80
N SER A 378 8.84 32.15 12.03
CA SER A 378 8.94 33.18 13.06
C SER A 378 10.40 33.37 13.44
N ASN A 379 10.84 34.58 13.13
CA ASN A 379 12.14 35.19 13.31
C ASN A 379 12.66 35.05 14.74
N SER A 380 13.97 34.91 14.87
CA SER A 380 14.71 34.90 16.13
C SER A 380 14.56 36.22 16.90
N THR A 381 14.46 36.14 18.22
CA THR A 381 15.04 37.14 19.14
C THR A 381 15.32 36.51 20.50
N SER A 382 16.48 36.89 21.03
CA SER A 382 17.15 36.39 22.23
C SER A 382 16.73 37.12 23.52
N GLY A 383 16.85 36.41 24.65
CA GLY A 383 16.82 36.95 26.03
C GLY A 383 15.93 36.07 26.90
N GLY A 384 16.25 35.58 28.10
CA GLY A 384 17.30 35.83 29.08
C GLY A 384 16.85 35.07 30.34
N HIS A 385 17.80 34.60 31.16
CA HIS A 385 17.55 33.82 32.38
C HIS A 385 16.69 34.58 33.42
N SER A 386 15.84 33.88 34.18
CA SER A 386 15.97 33.68 35.65
C SER A 386 14.65 33.34 36.37
N SER A 387 14.85 32.76 37.55
CA SER A 387 14.00 32.04 38.49
C SER A 387 12.94 32.84 39.26
N GLY A 388 11.92 32.10 39.74
CA GLY A 388 11.40 32.20 41.10
C GLY A 388 10.01 32.83 41.28
N GLY A 389 9.18 32.20 42.13
CA GLY A 389 8.07 32.91 42.80
C GLY A 389 6.73 32.16 42.85
N THR A 390 6.45 31.61 44.03
CA THR A 390 5.21 31.02 44.55
C THR A 390 4.07 32.03 44.81
N ASN A 391 2.88 31.46 45.09
CA ASN A 391 1.60 32.03 45.56
C ASN A 391 0.75 32.73 44.49
N GLY A 392 -0.56 32.50 44.39
CA GLY A 392 -1.52 31.78 45.23
C GLY A 392 -2.91 32.34 44.93
N GLY A 393 -3.97 31.58 45.20
CA GLY A 393 -5.31 32.16 45.39
C GLY A 393 -6.42 31.71 44.42
N THR A 394 -7.17 30.72 44.90
CA THR A 394 -8.64 30.74 45.06
C THR A 394 -9.60 30.74 43.86
N SER A 395 -10.43 29.68 43.89
CA SER A 395 -11.91 29.66 43.93
C SER A 395 -12.71 29.49 42.65
N SER A 396 -13.59 28.48 42.73
CA SER A 396 -14.96 28.33 42.16
C SER A 396 -15.09 28.43 40.63
N GLY A 397 -15.76 27.52 39.94
CA GLY A 397 -16.97 26.82 40.29
C GLY A 397 -17.97 27.02 39.15
N SER A 398 -18.72 25.97 38.83
CA SER A 398 -19.93 25.93 37.98
C SER A 398 -19.80 26.23 36.47
N SER A 399 -19.91 25.15 35.71
CA SER A 399 -20.90 24.92 34.64
C SER A 399 -21.28 26.07 33.71
N ASN A 400 -21.05 25.84 32.40
CA ASN A 400 -22.05 26.23 31.42
C ASN A 400 -22.20 25.16 30.34
N SER A 401 -23.43 24.66 30.24
CA SER A 401 -23.96 23.84 29.17
C SER A 401 -24.16 24.65 27.90
N SER A 402 -23.82 24.10 26.75
CA SER A 402 -24.46 24.47 25.48
C SER A 402 -24.55 23.26 24.57
N SER A 403 -25.80 22.89 24.31
CA SER A 403 -26.33 21.90 23.38
C SER A 403 -25.92 22.17 21.94
N GLU A 404 -25.53 21.11 21.21
CA GLU A 404 -25.52 21.10 19.75
C GLU A 404 -26.77 20.40 19.17
N PRO A 405 -27.28 20.85 18.00
CA PRO A 405 -28.53 20.38 17.45
C PRO A 405 -28.36 19.16 16.55
N SER A 406 -29.36 18.29 16.59
CA SER A 406 -29.59 17.20 15.65
C SER A 406 -30.03 17.73 14.29
N HIS A 407 -29.36 17.31 13.22
CA HIS A 407 -29.88 17.42 11.86
C HIS A 407 -30.07 16.02 11.26
N SER A 408 -31.33 15.58 11.26
CA SER A 408 -31.82 14.50 10.41
C SER A 408 -32.00 15.03 8.98
N GLY A 409 -31.20 14.53 8.04
CA GLY A 409 -31.38 14.72 6.60
C GLY A 409 -31.69 13.38 5.94
N ALA A 410 -32.93 13.19 5.52
CA ALA A 410 -33.36 12.03 4.75
C ALA A 410 -32.68 12.07 3.36
N LEU A 411 -31.95 11.02 3.01
CA LEU A 411 -31.38 10.83 1.67
C LEU A 411 -32.29 9.91 0.86
N THR A 412 -32.79 10.47 -0.24
CA THR A 412 -33.54 9.81 -1.30
C THR A 412 -32.64 8.81 -2.03
N THR A 413 -33.10 7.58 -2.12
CA THR A 413 -32.45 6.47 -2.82
C THR A 413 -32.48 6.68 -4.34
N ALA A 414 -31.32 6.91 -4.96
CA ALA A 414 -31.12 6.74 -6.39
C ALA A 414 -30.44 5.39 -6.62
N ALA A 415 -31.20 4.43 -7.17
CA ALA A 415 -30.70 3.11 -7.54
C ALA A 415 -29.79 3.22 -8.78
N TRP A 416 -28.56 2.73 -8.66
CA TRP A 416 -27.65 2.48 -9.79
C TRP A 416 -27.69 1.00 -10.15
N PRO A 417 -27.58 0.63 -11.44
CA PRO A 417 -27.79 -0.74 -11.89
C PRO A 417 -26.62 -1.64 -11.48
N ALA A 418 -26.94 -2.79 -10.88
CA ALA A 418 -26.00 -3.85 -10.58
C ALA A 418 -25.49 -4.48 -11.89
N TRP A 419 -24.19 -4.39 -12.15
CA TRP A 419 -23.52 -5.21 -13.16
C TRP A 419 -22.91 -6.42 -12.45
N LEU A 420 -23.46 -7.60 -12.72
CA LEU A 420 -22.81 -8.87 -12.38
C LEU A 420 -21.57 -9.02 -13.28
N SER A 421 -20.38 -8.85 -12.72
CA SER A 421 -19.15 -9.33 -13.34
C SER A 421 -19.06 -10.84 -13.13
N LEU A 422 -19.41 -11.60 -14.16
CA LEU A 422 -19.23 -13.04 -14.20
C LEU A 422 -17.76 -13.33 -14.54
N ALA A 423 -16.89 -13.38 -13.54
CA ALA A 423 -15.52 -13.85 -13.72
C ALA A 423 -15.52 -15.38 -13.85
N VAL A 424 -15.31 -15.87 -15.07
CA VAL A 424 -14.96 -17.28 -15.32
C VAL A 424 -13.44 -17.35 -15.28
N MET A 425 -12.88 -17.88 -14.19
CA MET A 425 -11.44 -18.14 -14.06
C MET A 425 -11.11 -19.56 -14.49
N VAL A 426 -10.05 -19.70 -15.29
CA VAL A 426 -9.38 -20.96 -15.62
C VAL A 426 -8.16 -21.09 -14.68
N PRO A 427 -7.85 -22.27 -14.12
CA PRO A 427 -6.75 -22.42 -13.16
C PRO A 427 -5.38 -22.20 -13.82
N MET A 428 -4.59 -21.33 -13.19
CA MET A 428 -3.22 -20.99 -13.59
C MET A 428 -2.28 -22.19 -13.28
N SER A 429 -1.69 -22.77 -14.33
CA SER A 429 -0.55 -23.68 -14.19
C SER A 429 0.74 -22.87 -14.28
N ILE A 430 1.48 -22.80 -13.17
CA ILE A 430 2.84 -22.26 -13.14
C ILE A 430 3.74 -23.20 -13.95
N VAL A 431 4.22 -22.75 -15.11
CA VAL A 431 5.33 -23.39 -15.82
C VAL A 431 6.62 -22.75 -15.31
N LEU A 432 7.39 -23.52 -14.54
CA LEU A 432 8.76 -23.20 -14.15
C LEU A 432 9.66 -23.25 -15.40
N PHE A 433 10.40 -22.18 -15.66
CA PHE A 433 11.61 -22.21 -16.50
C PHE A 433 12.83 -21.93 -15.64
#